data_AF-A0A820I871-F1
#
_entry.id   AF-A0A820I871-F1
#
_cell.length_a   1.000
_cell.length_b   1.000
_cell.length_c   1.000
_cell.angle_alpha   90.00
_cell.angle_beta   90.00
_cell.angle_gamma   90.00
#
_symmetry.space_group_name_H-M   'P 1'
#
loop_
_entity.id
_entity.type
_entity.pdbx_description
1 polymer ?
#
loop_
_entity_poly.entity_id
_entity_poly.type
_entity_poly.pdbx_seq_one_letter_code
_entity_poly.pdbx_strand_id
1 'polypeptide(L)'
;MSKKEDEVEEQTMLAGKRNDGKKKSCQRRQWLEKRRKRKRKRSNIIDQNQKHRNVNSGGSNRSTIRSVSGSVLPPLCWSAISLMCHLKSDHNLNKNCLNSRWQWSKSTNNINTTTILLDNNKQILFHPRTSSSTQVILADRPLPSNGKHYWEIYVPAVYGTSIMFGIATNEQQMLSSSFTNLIGIDQHGWALSHHGLLWHNGISRSYLSQPMETLRPILVGLEFDADVRTLSYTINNQSMGIAFHSIPKDKLIYPAVSSTSAQSTMMLKHCCKMCSSLRELCLKLIKSSDLKENINNQLLPRHLIEQLIL
;
A
#
# COMPACT_ATOMS: atom_id res chain seq x y z
N MET A 1 -20.89 39.20 -63.66
CA MET A 1 -21.46 39.05 -62.30
C MET A 1 -20.75 37.93 -61.53
N SER A 2 -19.42 37.79 -61.62
CA SER A 2 -18.68 36.71 -60.94
C SER A 2 -17.28 37.12 -60.44
N LYS A 3 -17.04 38.43 -60.21
CA LYS A 3 -15.79 38.91 -59.56
C LYS A 3 -16.03 39.58 -58.21
N LYS A 4 -17.29 39.81 -57.83
CA LYS A 4 -17.66 40.42 -56.54
C LYS A 4 -18.09 39.41 -55.48
N GLU A 5 -18.37 38.16 -55.86
CA GLU A 5 -18.77 37.11 -54.91
C GLU A 5 -17.54 36.39 -54.33
N ASP A 6 -16.50 36.16 -55.14
CA ASP A 6 -15.26 35.49 -54.70
C ASP A 6 -14.45 36.31 -53.66
N GLU A 7 -14.44 37.64 -53.74
CA GLU A 7 -13.76 38.50 -52.73
C GLU A 7 -14.47 38.50 -51.36
N VAL A 8 -15.79 38.27 -51.34
CA VAL A 8 -16.57 38.23 -50.09
C VAL A 8 -16.38 36.88 -49.38
N GLU A 9 -16.20 35.80 -50.14
CA GLU A 9 -15.96 34.45 -49.61
C GLU A 9 -14.53 34.31 -49.04
N GLU A 10 -13.53 34.95 -49.65
CA GLU A 10 -12.15 34.94 -49.13
C GLU A 10 -12.01 35.75 -47.83
N GLN A 11 -12.71 36.90 -47.73
CA GLN A 11 -12.71 37.73 -46.50
C GLN A 11 -13.43 37.06 -45.32
N THR A 12 -14.50 36.30 -45.57
CA THR A 12 -15.24 35.56 -44.52
C THR A 12 -14.44 34.35 -44.01
N MET A 13 -13.70 33.66 -44.89
CA MET A 13 -12.80 32.56 -44.53
C MET A 13 -11.58 33.03 -43.71
N LEU A 14 -11.01 34.19 -44.05
CA LEU A 14 -9.91 34.81 -43.29
C LEU A 14 -10.38 35.33 -41.91
N ALA A 15 -11.60 35.86 -41.82
CA ALA A 15 -12.23 36.26 -40.57
C ALA A 15 -12.51 35.05 -39.65
N GLY A 16 -12.97 33.93 -40.21
CA GLY A 16 -13.17 32.66 -39.51
C GLY A 16 -11.86 32.10 -38.91
N LYS A 17 -10.78 32.06 -39.71
CA LYS A 17 -9.46 31.62 -39.24
C LYS A 17 -8.87 32.52 -38.15
N ARG A 18 -9.08 33.84 -38.23
CA ARG A 18 -8.67 34.81 -37.18
C ARG A 18 -9.44 34.60 -35.87
N ASN A 19 -10.73 34.27 -35.93
CA ASN A 19 -11.56 34.02 -34.75
C ASN A 19 -11.22 32.69 -34.05
N ASP A 20 -10.90 31.64 -34.81
CA ASP A 20 -10.42 30.36 -34.24
C ASP A 20 -9.02 30.47 -33.62
N GLY A 21 -8.13 31.25 -34.23
CA GLY A 21 -6.83 31.59 -33.63
C GLY A 21 -6.98 32.34 -32.30
N LYS A 22 -7.93 33.29 -32.21
CA LYS A 22 -8.24 34.02 -30.97
C LYS A 22 -8.88 33.10 -29.91
N LYS A 23 -9.79 32.19 -30.27
CA LYS A 23 -10.38 31.21 -29.35
C LYS A 23 -9.34 30.23 -28.79
N LYS A 24 -8.46 29.68 -29.64
CA LYS A 24 -7.35 28.79 -29.21
C LYS A 24 -6.33 29.53 -28.33
N SER A 25 -6.05 30.81 -28.63
CA SER A 25 -5.20 31.68 -27.81
C SER A 25 -5.82 31.98 -26.43
N CYS A 26 -7.13 32.23 -26.38
CA CYS A 26 -7.87 32.47 -25.14
C CYS A 26 -7.91 31.22 -24.24
N GLN A 27 -8.19 30.04 -24.81
CA GLN A 27 -8.17 28.77 -24.07
C GLN A 27 -6.78 28.44 -23.51
N ARG A 28 -5.71 28.70 -24.28
CA ARG A 28 -4.33 28.51 -23.82
C ARG A 28 -3.96 29.46 -22.68
N ARG A 29 -4.41 30.73 -22.73
CA ARG A 29 -4.24 31.70 -21.63
C ARG A 29 -4.98 31.24 -20.36
N GLN A 30 -6.23 30.80 -20.47
CA GLN A 30 -7.00 30.27 -19.34
C GLN A 30 -6.36 29.02 -18.72
N TRP A 31 -5.81 28.11 -19.54
CA TRP A 31 -5.10 26.93 -19.05
C TRP A 31 -3.80 27.29 -18.31
N LEU A 32 -3.01 28.22 -18.85
CA LEU A 32 -1.79 28.73 -18.20
C LEU A 32 -2.10 29.45 -16.88
N GLU A 33 -3.20 30.17 -16.81
CA GLU A 33 -3.63 30.87 -15.60
C GLU A 33 -4.13 29.89 -14.52
N LYS A 34 -4.90 28.85 -14.90
CA LYS A 34 -5.26 27.74 -14.00
C LYS A 34 -4.01 27.01 -13.48
N ARG A 35 -3.00 26.80 -14.33
CA ARG A 35 -1.72 26.19 -13.95
C ARG A 35 -0.90 27.08 -13.01
N ARG A 36 -0.89 28.41 -13.21
CA ARG A 36 -0.28 29.39 -12.30
C ARG A 36 -1.00 29.45 -10.94
N LYS A 37 -2.33 29.43 -10.92
CA LYS A 37 -3.13 29.36 -9.68
C LYS A 37 -2.86 28.07 -8.89
N ARG A 38 -2.73 26.92 -9.56
CA ARG A 38 -2.34 25.64 -8.92
C ARG A 38 -0.92 25.68 -8.34
N LYS A 39 0.05 26.29 -9.04
CA LYS A 39 1.42 26.48 -8.53
C LYS A 39 1.46 27.40 -7.30
N ARG A 40 0.73 28.51 -7.30
CA ARG A 40 0.60 29.41 -6.13
C ARG A 40 -0.08 28.74 -4.93
N LYS A 41 -1.12 27.94 -5.17
CA LYS A 41 -1.78 27.15 -4.10
C LYS A 41 -0.82 26.13 -3.49
N ARG A 42 0.04 25.51 -4.31
CA ARG A 42 1.08 24.56 -3.88
C ARG A 42 2.24 25.23 -3.12
N SER A 43 2.67 26.44 -3.51
CA SER A 43 3.68 27.19 -2.74
C SER A 43 3.15 27.67 -1.40
N ASN A 44 1.89 28.16 -1.34
CA ASN A 44 1.29 28.58 -0.08
C ASN A 44 1.12 27.42 0.92
N ILE A 45 0.88 26.20 0.44
CA ILE A 45 0.85 24.99 1.30
C ILE A 45 2.26 24.65 1.82
N ILE A 46 3.30 24.84 1.00
CA ILE A 46 4.69 24.62 1.41
C ILE A 46 5.13 25.67 2.44
N ASP A 47 4.75 26.94 2.26
CA ASP A 47 5.05 28.03 3.20
C ASP A 47 4.30 27.90 4.53
N GLN A 48 3.06 27.39 4.53
CA GLN A 48 2.33 27.08 5.77
C GLN A 48 3.00 25.94 6.54
N ASN A 49 3.50 24.91 5.85
CA ASN A 49 4.24 23.82 6.47
C ASN A 49 5.63 24.26 7.00
N GLN A 50 6.25 25.29 6.40
CA GLN A 50 7.47 25.90 6.94
C GLN A 50 7.20 26.81 8.14
N LYS A 51 6.08 27.55 8.17
CA LYS A 51 5.69 28.35 9.35
C LYS A 51 5.35 27.49 10.56
N HIS A 52 4.70 26.34 10.39
CA HIS A 52 4.46 25.41 11.49
C HIS A 52 5.73 24.73 12.03
N ARG A 53 6.82 24.70 11.25
CA ARG A 53 8.15 24.24 11.74
C ARG A 53 8.90 25.28 12.56
N ASN A 54 8.61 26.58 12.40
CA ASN A 54 9.36 27.67 13.04
C ASN A 54 8.75 28.22 14.33
N VAL A 55 7.65 27.64 14.84
CA VAL A 55 7.05 28.06 16.12
C VAL A 55 7.56 27.25 17.32
N ASN A 56 8.31 26.15 17.10
CA ASN A 56 8.79 25.26 18.17
C ASN A 56 10.31 25.28 18.42
N SER A 57 11.01 26.37 18.12
CA SER A 57 12.45 26.51 18.42
C SER A 57 12.78 27.83 19.09
N GLY A 58 12.31 28.00 20.32
CA GLY A 58 12.92 28.90 21.30
C GLY A 58 13.77 28.09 22.28
N GLY A 59 15.09 28.22 22.22
CA GLY A 59 15.99 27.58 23.18
C GLY A 59 17.42 27.41 22.68
N SER A 60 18.29 28.32 23.10
CA SER A 60 19.74 28.39 22.87
C SER A 60 20.50 27.08 23.14
N ASN A 61 21.41 26.70 22.24
CA ASN A 61 22.84 26.64 22.60
C ASN A 61 23.75 26.53 21.36
N ARG A 62 24.80 27.36 21.40
CA ARG A 62 25.78 27.64 20.36
C ARG A 62 26.93 26.64 20.52
N SER A 63 27.19 25.80 19.52
CA SER A 63 28.47 25.14 19.36
C SER A 63 28.83 25.00 17.88
N THR A 64 30.14 25.09 17.65
CA THR A 64 30.84 25.53 16.45
C THR A 64 30.74 24.53 15.29
N ILE A 65 30.31 25.00 14.10
CA ILE A 65 30.27 24.19 12.87
C ILE A 65 31.68 24.08 12.30
N ARG A 66 32.25 22.86 12.29
CA ARG A 66 33.33 22.50 11.37
C ARG A 66 32.73 21.87 10.11
N SER A 67 33.07 22.43 8.97
CA SER A 67 32.81 21.88 7.64
C SER A 67 33.59 20.58 7.45
N VAL A 68 32.88 19.49 7.14
CA VAL A 68 33.49 18.29 6.56
C VAL A 68 32.70 17.93 5.31
N SER A 69 33.32 18.25 4.17
CA SER A 69 33.08 17.62 2.87
C SER A 69 33.41 16.13 2.94
N GLY A 70 32.54 15.26 2.44
CA GLY A 70 32.86 13.84 2.29
C GLY A 70 31.63 12.96 2.18
N SER A 71 31.25 12.65 0.95
CA SER A 71 30.36 11.56 0.59
C SER A 71 30.92 10.21 1.05
N VAL A 72 30.31 9.58 2.05
CA VAL A 72 30.46 8.14 2.32
C VAL A 72 29.11 7.61 2.82
N LEU A 73 28.40 6.89 1.95
CA LEU A 73 27.32 6.01 2.38
C LEU A 73 27.93 4.93 3.31
N PRO A 74 27.31 4.59 4.45
CA PRO A 74 27.91 3.61 5.35
C PRO A 74 27.94 2.22 4.67
N PRO A 75 29.04 1.48 4.83
CA PRO A 75 29.18 0.15 4.25
C PRO A 75 28.28 -0.85 4.99
N LEU A 76 27.75 -1.80 4.22
CA LEU A 76 27.05 -2.97 4.71
C LEU A 76 27.92 -3.72 5.74
N CYS A 77 27.46 -3.75 6.99
CA CYS A 77 27.81 -4.78 7.95
C CYS A 77 26.51 -5.31 8.58
N TRP A 78 25.75 -6.04 7.78
CA TRP A 78 24.71 -6.96 8.26
C TRP A 78 25.31 -8.37 8.26
N SER A 79 26.28 -8.61 9.14
CA SER A 79 26.72 -9.96 9.46
C SER A 79 26.47 -10.22 10.95
N ALA A 80 25.39 -10.97 11.19
CA ALA A 80 25.23 -11.93 12.28
C ALA A 80 25.40 -11.45 13.73
N ILE A 81 24.47 -10.62 14.22
CA ILE A 81 23.74 -10.81 15.48
C ILE A 81 22.30 -10.36 15.14
N SER A 82 21.38 -11.25 14.78
CA SER A 82 20.50 -11.91 15.75
C SER A 82 20.11 -11.03 16.95
N LEU A 83 19.72 -9.77 16.72
CA LEU A 83 18.51 -9.29 17.39
C LEU A 83 17.34 -9.74 16.52
N MET A 84 16.98 -11.02 16.69
CA MET A 84 15.57 -11.38 16.64
C MET A 84 14.91 -10.55 17.75
N CYS A 85 14.55 -9.30 17.45
CA CYS A 85 13.37 -8.72 18.05
C CYS A 85 12.23 -9.63 17.60
N HIS A 86 12.04 -10.71 18.36
CA HIS A 86 10.85 -11.51 18.36
C HIS A 86 9.77 -10.58 18.94
N LEU A 87 9.32 -9.61 18.15
CA LEU A 87 7.93 -9.19 18.18
C LEU A 87 7.17 -10.48 17.89
N LYS A 88 6.94 -11.26 18.94
CA LYS A 88 6.09 -12.44 18.89
C LYS A 88 4.72 -11.91 18.56
N SER A 89 4.10 -12.52 17.56
CA SER A 89 2.66 -12.39 17.43
C SER A 89 2.06 -12.94 18.72
N ASP A 90 1.57 -12.06 19.59
CA ASP A 90 0.86 -12.46 20.81
C ASP A 90 -0.59 -12.83 20.50
N HIS A 91 -1.01 -12.65 19.25
CA HIS A 91 -2.29 -13.10 18.80
C HIS A 91 -2.36 -14.63 18.92
N ASN A 92 -3.19 -15.07 19.88
CA ASN A 92 -3.53 -16.46 20.18
C ASN A 92 -4.40 -17.10 19.05
N LEU A 93 -4.05 -16.81 17.79
CA LEU A 93 -4.76 -17.16 16.56
C LEU A 93 -4.77 -18.66 16.31
N ASN A 94 -3.77 -19.39 16.82
CA ASN A 94 -3.66 -20.82 16.60
C ASN A 94 -4.87 -21.63 17.09
N LYS A 95 -5.74 -21.10 17.97
CA LYS A 95 -6.98 -21.80 18.35
C LYS A 95 -8.14 -21.56 17.38
N ASN A 96 -8.32 -20.33 16.85
CA ASN A 96 -9.56 -19.96 16.15
C ASN A 96 -9.42 -19.61 14.66
N CYS A 97 -8.28 -19.87 14.00
CA CYS A 97 -8.14 -19.58 12.57
C CYS A 97 -7.69 -20.77 11.70
N LEU A 98 -8.10 -20.79 10.44
CA LEU A 98 -7.59 -21.70 9.41
C LEU A 98 -6.39 -21.05 8.70
N ASN A 99 -5.30 -21.78 8.51
CA ASN A 99 -4.14 -21.26 7.79
C ASN A 99 -4.51 -20.91 6.35
N SER A 100 -4.17 -19.68 5.94
CA SER A 100 -4.31 -19.23 4.55
C SER A 100 -3.00 -19.53 3.80
N ARG A 101 -3.10 -19.87 2.52
CA ARG A 101 -1.95 -20.32 1.70
C ARG A 101 -1.71 -19.42 0.49
N TRP A 102 -1.71 -18.11 0.69
CA TRP A 102 -1.23 -17.16 -0.32
C TRP A 102 0.18 -16.67 0.01
N GLN A 103 0.88 -16.20 -0.99
CA GLN A 103 2.23 -15.65 -0.91
C GLN A 103 2.33 -14.41 -1.81
N TRP A 104 3.46 -13.70 -1.79
CA TRP A 104 3.61 -12.54 -2.65
C TRP A 104 3.72 -12.96 -4.13
N SER A 105 3.02 -12.25 -5.00
CA SER A 105 3.07 -12.50 -6.43
C SER A 105 4.44 -12.09 -7.00
N LYS A 106 4.98 -12.94 -7.89
CA LYS A 106 6.09 -12.53 -8.76
C LYS A 106 5.54 -11.42 -9.66
N SER A 107 6.12 -10.22 -9.58
CA SER A 107 5.72 -9.09 -10.42
C SER A 107 5.74 -9.53 -11.89
N THR A 108 4.57 -9.70 -12.49
CA THR A 108 4.40 -10.38 -13.79
C THR A 108 4.93 -9.57 -14.97
N ASN A 109 5.15 -8.27 -14.81
CA ASN A 109 5.37 -7.35 -15.93
C ASN A 109 6.65 -6.51 -15.88
N ASN A 110 7.68 -6.87 -15.11
CA ASN A 110 8.92 -6.07 -15.10
C ASN A 110 10.19 -6.89 -15.30
N ILE A 111 10.81 -6.64 -16.46
CA ILE A 111 12.20 -6.90 -16.82
C ILE A 111 13.18 -6.17 -15.86
N ASN A 112 12.66 -5.30 -14.98
CA ASN A 112 13.44 -4.49 -14.06
C ASN A 112 13.60 -5.15 -12.68
N THR A 113 14.86 -5.31 -12.28
CA THR A 113 15.39 -5.87 -11.02
C THR A 113 15.02 -5.11 -9.72
N THR A 114 13.91 -4.39 -9.69
CA THR A 114 13.52 -3.51 -8.57
C THR A 114 12.99 -4.27 -7.37
N THR A 115 12.72 -5.57 -7.46
CA THR A 115 12.24 -6.37 -6.33
C THR A 115 12.70 -7.82 -6.44
N ILE A 116 13.08 -8.41 -5.31
CA ILE A 116 13.45 -9.83 -5.19
C ILE A 116 12.53 -10.47 -4.16
N LEU A 117 11.98 -11.64 -4.51
CA LEU A 117 11.21 -12.46 -3.58
C LEU A 117 12.09 -13.56 -3.01
N LEU A 118 12.00 -13.75 -1.70
CA LEU A 118 12.79 -14.71 -0.91
C LEU A 118 11.84 -15.54 -0.03
N ASP A 119 12.38 -16.60 0.59
CA ASP A 119 11.65 -17.44 1.56
C ASP A 119 10.28 -17.91 1.02
N ASN A 120 10.29 -18.65 -0.10
CA ASN A 120 9.08 -19.13 -0.77
C ASN A 120 8.06 -17.99 -1.05
N ASN A 121 8.57 -16.85 -1.51
CA ASN A 121 7.78 -15.63 -1.77
C ASN A 121 7.05 -15.07 -0.55
N LYS A 122 7.50 -15.34 0.68
CA LYS A 122 6.98 -14.71 1.90
C LYS A 122 7.75 -13.45 2.27
N GLN A 123 8.98 -13.32 1.80
CA GLN A 123 9.80 -12.13 2.01
C GLN A 123 9.98 -11.35 0.70
N ILE A 124 9.80 -10.04 0.78
CA ILE A 124 10.05 -9.10 -0.32
C ILE A 124 11.26 -8.26 0.04
N LEU A 125 12.22 -8.15 -0.88
CA LEU A 125 13.30 -7.17 -0.87
C LEU A 125 13.03 -6.15 -1.98
N PHE A 126 12.67 -4.93 -1.59
CA PHE A 126 12.46 -3.81 -2.51
C PHE A 126 13.78 -3.12 -2.81
N HIS A 127 13.96 -2.73 -4.07
CA HIS A 127 15.05 -1.90 -4.58
C HIS A 127 16.43 -2.39 -4.09
N PRO A 128 16.87 -3.60 -4.49
CA PRO A 128 18.08 -4.24 -3.95
C PRO A 128 19.37 -3.45 -4.19
N ARG A 129 19.41 -2.62 -5.25
CA ARG A 129 20.55 -1.76 -5.58
C ARG A 129 20.31 -0.31 -5.16
N THR A 130 19.36 0.35 -5.81
CA THR A 130 19.07 1.77 -5.59
C THR A 130 17.56 2.01 -5.65
N SER A 131 17.11 3.01 -4.89
CA SER A 131 15.74 3.50 -4.95
C SER A 131 15.56 4.34 -6.23
N SER A 132 14.66 3.90 -7.11
CA SER A 132 14.39 4.57 -8.40
C SER A 132 12.91 4.82 -8.66
N SER A 133 12.02 4.20 -7.87
CA SER A 133 10.58 4.20 -8.11
C SER A 133 9.82 3.80 -6.84
N THR A 134 8.50 3.94 -6.87
CA THR A 134 7.59 3.25 -5.95
C THR A 134 7.12 1.97 -6.58
N GLN A 135 7.29 0.83 -5.90
CA GLN A 135 6.81 -0.47 -6.35
C GLN A 135 5.74 -1.00 -5.38
N VAL A 136 4.65 -1.51 -5.95
CA VAL A 136 3.59 -2.26 -5.25
C VAL A 136 3.75 -3.75 -5.56
N ILE A 137 3.51 -4.59 -4.57
CA ILE A 137 3.43 -6.04 -4.72
C ILE A 137 2.09 -6.50 -4.13
N LEU A 138 1.36 -7.29 -4.91
CA LEU A 138 0.13 -7.95 -4.48
C LEU A 138 0.41 -9.40 -4.05
N ALA A 139 -0.50 -9.98 -3.28
CA ALA A 139 -0.56 -11.43 -3.13
C ALA A 139 -0.80 -12.13 -4.48
N ASP A 140 -0.42 -13.40 -4.56
CA ASP A 140 -0.66 -14.27 -5.71
C ASP A 140 -2.12 -14.68 -5.88
N ARG A 141 -2.94 -14.51 -4.83
CA ARG A 141 -4.36 -14.89 -4.81
C ARG A 141 -5.20 -13.79 -4.15
N PRO A 142 -6.45 -13.59 -4.60
CA PRO A 142 -7.37 -12.72 -3.89
C PRO A 142 -7.78 -13.35 -2.57
N LEU A 143 -8.14 -12.50 -1.60
CA LEU A 143 -8.84 -12.94 -0.39
C LEU A 143 -10.21 -13.51 -0.78
N PRO A 144 -10.65 -14.60 -0.14
CA PRO A 144 -12.02 -15.06 -0.26
C PRO A 144 -13.03 -13.92 -0.01
N SER A 145 -14.19 -14.02 -0.64
CA SER A 145 -15.25 -13.00 -0.57
C SER A 145 -16.04 -13.04 0.74
N ASN A 146 -15.72 -13.95 1.65
CA ASN A 146 -16.46 -14.20 2.89
C ASN A 146 -15.55 -14.47 4.09
N GLY A 147 -16.05 -14.12 5.27
CA GLY A 147 -15.35 -14.25 6.54
C GLY A 147 -14.28 -13.19 6.76
N LYS A 148 -13.54 -13.34 7.85
CA LYS A 148 -12.45 -12.41 8.22
C LYS A 148 -11.10 -13.00 7.87
N HIS A 149 -10.25 -12.21 7.26
CA HIS A 149 -8.91 -12.59 6.85
C HIS A 149 -7.91 -11.73 7.59
N TYR A 150 -6.95 -12.38 8.24
CA TYR A 150 -5.90 -11.70 8.99
C TYR A 150 -4.54 -12.10 8.47
N TRP A 151 -3.62 -11.13 8.38
CA TRP A 151 -2.22 -11.41 8.08
C TRP A 151 -1.30 -10.38 8.73
N GLU A 152 -0.05 -10.79 8.91
CA GLU A 152 0.97 -10.01 9.59
C GLU A 152 2.18 -9.78 8.70
N ILE A 153 2.62 -8.53 8.65
CA ILE A 153 3.78 -8.10 7.91
C ILE A 153 4.80 -7.56 8.90
N TYR A 154 5.92 -8.24 9.00
CA TYR A 154 7.07 -7.78 9.75
C TYR A 154 7.98 -6.93 8.85
N VAL A 155 8.35 -5.76 9.34
CA VAL A 155 9.27 -4.84 8.67
C VAL A 155 10.44 -4.58 9.63
N PRO A 156 11.67 -5.04 9.30
CA PRO A 156 12.82 -4.89 10.20
C PRO A 156 13.21 -3.44 10.49
N ALA A 157 13.00 -2.55 9.52
CA ALA A 157 13.27 -1.13 9.66
C ALA A 157 12.34 -0.32 8.75
N VAL A 158 11.61 0.62 9.36
CA VAL A 158 10.77 1.58 8.64
C VAL A 158 11.60 2.81 8.29
N TYR A 159 11.75 3.14 7.00
CA TYR A 159 12.45 4.34 6.56
C TYR A 159 12.10 4.71 5.12
N GLY A 160 12.51 5.92 4.72
CA GLY A 160 12.35 6.48 3.38
C GLY A 160 11.01 7.19 3.17
N THR A 161 10.68 7.46 1.91
CA THR A 161 9.58 8.38 1.55
C THR A 161 8.21 7.75 1.72
N SER A 162 8.07 6.48 1.36
CA SER A 162 6.79 5.78 1.34
C SER A 162 6.99 4.29 1.59
N ILE A 163 6.28 3.81 2.60
CA ILE A 163 6.06 2.41 2.96
C ILE A 163 4.58 2.32 3.26
N MET A 164 3.88 1.37 2.63
CA MET A 164 2.44 1.22 2.79
C MET A 164 2.01 -0.24 2.95
N PHE A 165 0.95 -0.43 3.72
CA PHE A 165 0.32 -1.71 4.01
C PHE A 165 -1.17 -1.61 3.74
N GLY A 166 -1.74 -2.54 2.98
CA GLY A 166 -3.16 -2.49 2.71
C GLY A 166 -3.67 -3.60 1.83
N ILE A 167 -4.72 -3.27 1.09
CA ILE A 167 -5.35 -4.13 0.11
C ILE A 167 -5.54 -3.35 -1.19
N ALA A 168 -5.62 -4.07 -2.29
CA ALA A 168 -5.85 -3.48 -3.60
C ALA A 168 -6.58 -4.44 -4.54
N THR A 169 -7.15 -3.90 -5.60
CA THR A 169 -7.71 -4.70 -6.69
C THR A 169 -6.60 -5.08 -7.68
N ASN A 170 -6.89 -6.01 -8.59
CA ASN A 170 -6.00 -6.36 -9.70
C ASN A 170 -5.77 -5.21 -10.70
N GLU A 171 -6.57 -4.14 -10.63
CA GLU A 171 -6.45 -2.93 -11.46
C GLU A 171 -5.48 -1.89 -10.87
N GLN A 172 -4.91 -2.15 -9.69
CA GLN A 172 -3.99 -1.24 -9.01
C GLN A 172 -2.72 -0.98 -9.84
N GLN A 173 -2.33 0.30 -9.93
CA GLN A 173 -1.05 0.69 -10.51
C GLN A 173 0.12 0.09 -9.71
N MET A 174 0.94 -0.73 -10.38
CA MET A 174 2.03 -1.49 -9.72
C MET A 174 3.34 -0.71 -9.56
N LEU A 175 3.60 0.28 -10.42
CA LEU A 175 4.87 1.01 -10.46
C LEU A 175 4.62 2.50 -10.71
N SER A 176 5.39 3.35 -10.03
CA SER A 176 5.45 4.79 -10.31
C SER A 176 6.90 5.26 -10.29
N SER A 177 7.30 6.07 -11.27
CA SER A 177 8.62 6.72 -11.29
C SER A 177 8.78 7.81 -10.22
N SER A 178 7.69 8.20 -9.56
CA SER A 178 7.71 9.14 -8.44
C SER A 178 7.73 8.40 -7.11
N PHE A 179 8.44 8.96 -6.12
CA PHE A 179 8.40 8.47 -4.73
C PHE A 179 7.12 8.98 -4.05
N THR A 180 6.10 8.15 -3.98
CA THR A 180 4.76 8.55 -3.50
C THR A 180 4.08 7.43 -2.74
N ASN A 181 3.02 7.76 -1.99
CA ASN A 181 2.04 6.79 -1.53
C ASN A 181 1.25 6.31 -2.75
N LEU A 182 1.56 5.10 -3.25
CA LEU A 182 1.03 4.60 -4.52
C LEU A 182 -0.28 3.81 -4.33
N ILE A 183 -0.39 3.04 -3.25
CA ILE A 183 -1.64 2.33 -2.95
C ILE A 183 -2.67 3.35 -2.46
N GLY A 184 -3.82 3.41 -3.12
CA GLY A 184 -4.88 4.38 -2.81
C GLY A 184 -4.66 5.76 -3.43
N ILE A 185 -3.72 5.92 -4.37
CA ILE A 185 -3.64 7.10 -5.25
C ILE A 185 -4.89 7.24 -6.12
N ASP A 186 -5.53 6.10 -6.41
CA ASP A 186 -6.78 5.94 -7.14
C ASP A 186 -7.76 5.11 -6.29
N GLN A 187 -8.89 4.76 -6.88
CA GLN A 187 -9.96 3.96 -6.27
C GLN A 187 -9.62 2.47 -6.10
N HIS A 188 -8.48 2.01 -6.62
CA HIS A 188 -8.12 0.59 -6.71
C HIS A 188 -7.31 0.09 -5.50
N GLY A 189 -7.00 0.95 -4.54
CA GLY A 189 -6.25 0.61 -3.33
C GLY A 189 -6.76 1.29 -2.05
N TRP A 190 -6.54 0.61 -0.93
CA TRP A 190 -6.80 1.11 0.43
C TRP A 190 -5.60 0.75 1.29
N ALA A 191 -4.87 1.74 1.78
CA ALA A 191 -3.66 1.47 2.54
C ALA A 191 -3.34 2.48 3.64
N LEU A 192 -2.63 1.99 4.65
CA LEU A 192 -2.00 2.76 5.70
C LEU A 192 -0.53 3.01 5.31
N SER A 193 -0.15 4.29 5.28
CA SER A 193 1.25 4.69 5.16
C SER A 193 1.95 4.63 6.52
N HIS A 194 3.26 4.40 6.53
CA HIS A 194 4.06 4.42 7.76
C HIS A 194 4.04 5.78 8.50
N HIS A 195 3.62 6.86 7.83
CA HIS A 195 3.37 8.16 8.45
C HIS A 195 2.05 8.24 9.25
N GLY A 196 1.29 7.14 9.34
CA GLY A 196 0.03 7.09 10.07
C GLY A 196 -1.19 7.62 9.31
N LEU A 197 -1.06 7.81 7.99
CA LEU A 197 -2.13 8.29 7.12
C LEU A 197 -2.75 7.15 6.32
N LEU A 198 -4.08 7.11 6.26
CA LEU A 198 -4.84 6.25 5.37
C LEU A 198 -5.00 6.91 4.00
N TRP A 199 -4.86 6.13 2.94
CA TRP A 199 -4.95 6.56 1.55
C TRP A 199 -5.98 5.72 0.78
N HIS A 200 -6.89 6.41 0.10
CA HIS A 200 -7.84 5.83 -0.85
C HIS A 200 -8.39 6.93 -1.76
N ASN A 201 -8.54 6.63 -3.07
CA ASN A 201 -9.11 7.54 -4.06
C ASN A 201 -8.41 8.92 -4.10
N GLY A 202 -7.09 8.93 -3.92
CA GLY A 202 -6.27 10.14 -3.90
C GLY A 202 -6.46 11.03 -2.67
N ILE A 203 -7.24 10.58 -1.68
CA ILE A 203 -7.51 11.30 -0.43
C ILE A 203 -6.74 10.64 0.70
N SER A 204 -6.09 11.47 1.51
CA SER A 204 -5.40 11.05 2.72
C SER A 204 -6.12 11.54 3.98
N ARG A 205 -6.21 10.71 5.03
CA ARG A 205 -6.70 11.11 6.35
C ARG A 205 -5.82 10.57 7.48
N SER A 206 -5.76 11.29 8.60
CA SER A 206 -5.05 10.81 9.80
C SER A 206 -5.77 9.60 10.40
N TYR A 207 -5.00 8.64 10.89
CA TYR A 207 -5.53 7.44 11.54
C TYR A 207 -4.74 7.08 12.78
N LEU A 208 -3.40 7.04 12.69
CA LEU A 208 -2.57 6.93 13.87
C LEU A 208 -2.41 8.31 14.51
N SER A 209 -2.30 8.34 15.84
CA SER A 209 -1.95 9.58 16.57
C SER A 209 -0.52 10.02 16.28
N GLN A 210 0.37 9.08 15.98
CA GLN A 210 1.77 9.30 15.65
C GLN A 210 2.21 8.40 14.49
N PRO A 211 3.17 8.83 13.67
CA PRO A 211 3.84 7.97 12.69
C PRO A 211 4.48 6.74 13.34
N MET A 212 4.67 5.69 12.54
CA MET A 212 5.44 4.51 12.96
C MET A 212 6.90 4.91 13.22
N GLU A 213 7.50 4.31 14.25
CA GLU A 213 8.89 4.60 14.62
C GLU A 213 9.86 4.27 13.48
N THR A 214 10.70 5.25 13.13
CA THR A 214 11.68 5.15 12.05
C THR A 214 12.90 4.35 12.53
N LEU A 215 13.49 3.54 11.64
CA LEU A 215 14.64 2.65 11.92
C LEU A 215 14.42 1.64 13.04
N ARG A 216 13.17 1.30 13.34
CA ARG A 216 12.81 0.24 14.29
C ARG A 216 12.00 -0.87 13.61
N PRO A 217 12.06 -2.11 14.14
CA PRO A 217 11.23 -3.18 13.67
C PRO A 217 9.77 -2.93 14.06
N ILE A 218 8.86 -3.21 13.14
CA ILE A 218 7.42 -3.16 13.38
C ILE A 218 6.74 -4.43 12.90
N LEU A 219 5.66 -4.80 13.56
CA LEU A 219 4.74 -5.84 13.13
C LEU A 219 3.39 -5.20 12.83
N VAL A 220 2.96 -5.26 11.57
CA VAL A 220 1.69 -4.72 11.11
C VAL A 220 0.74 -5.88 10.80
N GLY A 221 -0.26 -6.06 11.64
CA GLY A 221 -1.42 -6.93 11.40
C GLY A 221 -2.49 -6.18 10.60
N LEU A 222 -3.09 -6.86 9.63
CA LEU A 222 -4.21 -6.37 8.85
C LEU A 222 -5.34 -7.37 8.98
N GLU A 223 -6.54 -6.90 9.33
CA GLU A 223 -7.76 -7.71 9.34
C GLU A 223 -8.74 -7.14 8.31
N PHE A 224 -9.05 -7.94 7.30
CA PHE A 224 -10.08 -7.65 6.32
C PHE A 224 -11.32 -8.51 6.61
N ASP A 225 -12.40 -7.85 7.00
CA ASP A 225 -13.72 -8.46 7.15
C ASP A 225 -14.44 -8.42 5.80
N ALA A 226 -14.52 -9.54 5.11
CA ALA A 226 -15.13 -9.61 3.79
C ALA A 226 -16.67 -9.59 3.84
N ASP A 227 -17.27 -9.90 4.99
CA ASP A 227 -18.72 -9.90 5.18
C ASP A 227 -19.22 -8.46 5.40
N VAL A 228 -18.59 -7.74 6.32
CA VAL A 228 -18.89 -6.34 6.68
C VAL A 228 -18.22 -5.33 5.73
N ARG A 229 -17.16 -5.75 5.03
CA ARG A 229 -16.35 -4.92 4.11
C ARG A 229 -15.56 -3.82 4.80
N THR A 230 -14.88 -4.20 5.88
CA THR A 230 -14.02 -3.31 6.66
C THR A 230 -12.57 -3.78 6.63
N LEU A 231 -11.63 -2.84 6.73
CA LEU A 231 -10.21 -3.13 6.95
C LEU A 231 -9.77 -2.43 8.23
N SER A 232 -9.15 -3.18 9.14
CA SER A 232 -8.57 -2.70 10.39
C SER A 232 -7.08 -3.07 10.48
N TYR A 233 -6.37 -2.36 11.35
CA TYR A 233 -4.93 -2.55 11.54
C TYR A 233 -4.59 -2.81 13.00
N THR A 234 -3.62 -3.69 13.22
CA THR A 234 -2.95 -3.92 14.51
C THR A 234 -1.48 -3.55 14.32
N ILE A 235 -0.89 -2.74 15.19
CA ILE A 235 0.52 -2.38 15.12
C ILE A 235 1.16 -2.84 16.43
N ASN A 236 2.19 -3.68 16.35
CA ASN A 236 2.89 -4.24 17.50
C ASN A 236 1.91 -4.81 18.54
N ASN A 237 0.97 -5.64 18.07
CA ASN A 237 -0.09 -6.28 18.87
C ASN A 237 -1.13 -5.32 19.49
N GLN A 238 -1.11 -4.02 19.15
CA GLN A 238 -2.13 -3.05 19.57
C GLN A 238 -3.12 -2.77 18.43
N SER A 239 -4.41 -2.97 18.68
CA SER A 239 -5.47 -2.65 17.71
C SER A 239 -5.61 -1.13 17.54
N MET A 240 -5.66 -0.68 16.30
CA MET A 240 -5.81 0.74 15.93
C MET A 240 -7.25 1.10 15.54
N GLY A 241 -8.18 0.12 15.57
CA GLY A 241 -9.57 0.30 15.16
C GLY A 241 -9.82 0.07 13.67
N ILE A 242 -10.99 0.51 13.17
CA ILE A 242 -11.37 0.35 11.77
C ILE A 242 -10.78 1.49 10.95
N ALA A 243 -9.97 1.14 9.95
CA ALA A 243 -9.37 2.10 9.04
C ALA A 243 -10.26 2.41 7.84
N PHE A 244 -10.87 1.41 7.21
CA PHE A 244 -11.72 1.58 6.04
C PHE A 244 -13.04 0.85 6.20
N HIS A 245 -14.09 1.44 5.62
CA HIS A 245 -15.44 0.92 5.56
C HIS A 245 -15.89 0.83 4.10
N SER A 246 -16.94 0.06 3.84
CA SER A 246 -17.64 0.04 2.55
C SER A 246 -16.75 -0.35 1.36
N ILE A 247 -15.83 -1.29 1.55
CA ILE A 247 -14.96 -1.80 0.48
C ILE A 247 -15.84 -2.55 -0.57
N PRO A 248 -15.73 -2.26 -1.88
CA PRO A 248 -16.65 -2.78 -2.91
C PRO A 248 -16.67 -4.31 -2.99
N LYS A 249 -17.86 -4.94 -3.07
CA LYS A 249 -18.03 -6.41 -3.10
C LYS A 249 -17.80 -7.04 -4.48
N ASP A 250 -17.95 -6.25 -5.54
CA ASP A 250 -17.84 -6.65 -6.94
C ASP A 250 -16.38 -6.80 -7.42
N LYS A 251 -15.41 -6.40 -6.59
CA LYS A 251 -13.98 -6.45 -6.91
C LYS A 251 -13.26 -7.52 -6.10
N LEU A 252 -12.35 -8.21 -6.78
CA LEU A 252 -11.38 -9.09 -6.14
C LEU A 252 -10.37 -8.25 -5.36
N ILE A 253 -10.17 -8.62 -4.10
CA ILE A 253 -9.32 -7.89 -3.16
C ILE A 253 -8.07 -8.71 -2.87
N TYR A 254 -6.91 -8.10 -3.00
CA TYR A 254 -5.61 -8.70 -2.78
C TYR A 254 -4.90 -7.96 -1.65
N PRO A 255 -4.24 -8.67 -0.72
CA PRO A 255 -3.24 -8.06 0.16
C PRO A 255 -2.19 -7.35 -0.68
N ALA A 256 -1.82 -6.15 -0.26
CA ALA A 256 -0.95 -5.26 -1.02
C ALA A 256 0.04 -4.56 -0.10
N VAL A 257 1.28 -4.46 -0.55
CA VAL A 257 2.33 -3.67 0.09
C VAL A 257 3.07 -2.83 -0.92
N SER A 258 3.64 -1.71 -0.50
CA SER A 258 4.49 -0.90 -1.37
C SER A 258 5.64 -0.26 -0.64
N SER A 259 6.73 -0.03 -1.37
CA SER A 259 7.89 0.68 -0.85
C SER A 259 8.60 1.49 -1.93
N THR A 260 9.12 2.64 -1.50
CA THR A 260 10.10 3.44 -2.26
C THR A 260 11.54 3.15 -1.84
N SER A 261 11.75 2.51 -0.70
CA SER A 261 13.03 2.57 0.01
C SER A 261 14.01 1.51 -0.48
N ALA A 262 15.25 1.93 -0.77
CA ALA A 262 16.34 1.03 -1.15
C ALA A 262 16.59 -0.01 -0.06
N GLN A 263 16.78 -1.28 -0.45
CA GLN A 263 17.05 -2.40 0.44
C GLN A 263 16.00 -2.63 1.55
N SER A 264 14.79 -2.10 1.38
CA SER A 264 13.74 -2.29 2.37
C SER A 264 13.12 -3.67 2.25
N THR A 265 12.87 -4.31 3.39
CA THR A 265 12.36 -5.68 3.45
C THR A 265 11.03 -5.75 4.17
N MET A 266 10.13 -6.59 3.66
CA MET A 266 8.85 -6.89 4.28
C MET A 266 8.64 -8.40 4.29
N MET A 267 8.21 -8.96 5.41
CA MET A 267 8.07 -10.40 5.61
C MET A 267 6.65 -10.75 6.03
N LEU A 268 6.00 -11.62 5.29
CA LEU A 268 4.73 -12.23 5.68
C LEU A 268 4.98 -13.26 6.79
N LYS A 269 4.57 -12.95 8.02
CA LYS A 269 4.78 -13.82 9.19
C LYS A 269 3.64 -14.80 9.40
N HIS A 270 2.42 -14.29 9.35
CA HIS A 270 1.22 -15.07 9.58
C HIS A 270 0.15 -14.68 8.57
N CYS A 271 -0.66 -15.65 8.12
CA CYS A 271 -1.85 -15.38 7.35
C CYS A 271 -2.89 -16.47 7.58
N CYS A 272 -4.12 -16.08 7.82
CA CYS A 272 -5.18 -16.99 8.21
C CYS A 272 -6.57 -16.41 7.92
N LYS A 273 -7.55 -17.30 7.85
CA LYS A 273 -8.97 -16.97 7.87
C LYS A 273 -9.48 -17.23 9.29
N MET A 274 -10.13 -16.26 9.91
CA MET A 274 -10.79 -16.44 11.20
C MET A 274 -11.95 -17.43 11.04
N CYS A 275 -12.01 -18.44 11.91
CA CYS A 275 -13.20 -19.25 12.05
C CYS A 275 -14.25 -18.42 12.77
N SER A 276 -15.36 -18.16 12.08
CA SER A 276 -16.48 -17.37 12.61
C SER A 276 -17.61 -18.26 13.13
N SER A 277 -17.70 -19.50 12.64
CA SER A 277 -18.74 -20.44 13.01
C SER A 277 -18.20 -21.62 13.83
N LEU A 278 -19.06 -22.18 14.69
CA LEU A 278 -18.77 -23.44 15.41
C LEU A 278 -18.39 -24.55 14.43
N ARG A 279 -19.04 -24.61 13.26
CA ARG A 279 -18.71 -25.57 12.20
C ARG A 279 -17.26 -25.43 11.72
N GLU A 280 -16.80 -24.21 11.43
CA GLU A 280 -15.41 -23.97 11.01
C GLU A 280 -14.41 -24.32 12.10
N LEU A 281 -14.75 -24.07 13.38
CA LEU A 281 -13.94 -24.48 14.52
C LEU A 281 -13.88 -26.00 14.68
N CYS A 282 -15.02 -26.70 14.61
CA CYS A 282 -15.09 -28.15 14.65
C CYS A 282 -14.30 -28.79 13.51
N LEU A 283 -14.49 -28.33 12.27
CA LEU A 283 -13.74 -28.82 11.11
C LEU A 283 -12.22 -28.61 11.28
N LYS A 284 -11.81 -27.46 11.83
CA LYS A 284 -10.42 -27.20 12.15
C LYS A 284 -9.88 -28.19 13.18
N LEU A 285 -10.59 -28.38 14.29
CA LEU A 285 -10.19 -29.30 15.37
C LEU A 285 -10.00 -30.71 14.80
N ILE A 286 -10.97 -31.19 14.01
CA ILE A 286 -10.92 -32.49 13.33
C ILE A 286 -9.72 -32.60 12.39
N LYS A 287 -9.42 -31.56 11.58
CA LYS A 287 -8.24 -31.54 10.68
C LYS A 287 -6.92 -31.55 11.44
N SER A 288 -6.87 -30.96 12.64
CA SER A 288 -5.66 -30.81 13.47
C SER A 288 -5.37 -31.99 14.39
N SER A 289 -6.38 -32.78 14.74
CA SER A 289 -6.24 -33.98 15.56
C SER A 289 -5.79 -35.19 14.74
N ASP A 290 -5.04 -36.10 15.36
CA ASP A 290 -4.70 -37.43 14.82
C ASP A 290 -5.93 -38.34 14.60
N LEU A 291 -7.15 -37.83 14.79
CA LEU A 291 -8.42 -38.48 14.46
C LEU A 291 -8.56 -38.83 12.97
N LYS A 292 -7.68 -38.35 12.08
CA LYS A 292 -7.67 -38.76 10.66
C LYS A 292 -7.69 -40.28 10.47
N GLU A 293 -7.01 -41.04 11.34
CA GLU A 293 -6.99 -42.50 11.27
C GLU A 293 -8.34 -43.15 11.70
N ASN A 294 -9.11 -42.50 12.58
CA ASN A 294 -10.40 -42.99 13.07
C ASN A 294 -11.62 -42.45 12.31
N ILE A 295 -11.47 -41.39 11.49
CA ILE A 295 -12.56 -40.81 10.69
C ILE A 295 -13.05 -41.77 9.62
N ASN A 296 -12.18 -42.61 9.05
CA ASN A 296 -12.61 -43.65 8.10
C ASN A 296 -13.49 -44.73 8.74
N ASN A 297 -13.41 -44.90 10.05
CA ASN A 297 -14.18 -45.91 10.81
C ASN A 297 -15.45 -45.32 11.47
N GLN A 298 -15.60 -44.00 11.52
CA GLN A 298 -16.80 -43.36 12.05
C GLN A 298 -17.66 -42.82 10.91
N LEU A 299 -18.95 -43.12 10.97
CA LEU A 299 -20.03 -42.75 10.03
C LEU A 299 -20.23 -41.23 9.94
N LEU A 300 -19.22 -40.47 9.52
CA LEU A 300 -19.38 -39.07 9.18
C LEU A 300 -20.20 -38.99 7.88
N PRO A 301 -21.24 -38.16 7.83
CA PRO A 301 -21.99 -37.91 6.59
C PRO A 301 -21.04 -37.55 5.44
N ARG A 302 -21.25 -38.14 4.25
CA ARG A 302 -20.35 -38.00 3.08
C ARG A 302 -19.95 -36.55 2.78
N HIS A 303 -20.88 -35.61 2.94
CA HIS A 303 -20.64 -34.19 2.69
C HIS A 303 -19.60 -33.55 3.64
N LEU A 304 -19.40 -34.09 4.85
CA LEU A 304 -18.35 -33.62 5.77
C LEU A 304 -17.00 -34.27 5.44
N ILE A 305 -17.00 -35.53 4.99
CA ILE A 305 -15.78 -36.24 4.57
C ILE A 305 -15.16 -35.53 3.35
N GLU A 306 -15.96 -35.17 2.36
CA GLU A 306 -15.50 -34.44 1.16
C GLU A 306 -14.85 -33.08 1.53
N GLN A 307 -15.34 -32.40 2.56
CA GLN A 307 -14.79 -31.12 3.03
C GLN A 307 -13.53 -31.26 3.89
N LEU A 308 -13.29 -32.45 4.45
CA LEU A 308 -12.12 -32.76 5.26
C LEU A 308 -10.92 -33.21 4.41
N ILE A 309 -11.17 -33.83 3.25
CA ILE A 309 -10.14 -34.37 2.34
C ILE A 309 -9.56 -33.30 1.39
N LEU A 310 -10.30 -32.22 1.10
CA LEU A 310 -9.83 -31.03 0.35
C LEU A 310 -9.20 -29.94 1.26
#